data_AF-A0A2W1GTD7-F1
#
_entry.id   AF-A0A2W1GTD7-F1
#
_cell.length_a   1.000
_cell.length_b   1.000
_cell.length_c   1.000
_cell.angle_alpha   90.00
_cell.angle_beta   90.00
_cell.angle_gamma   90.00
#
_symmetry.space_group_name_H-M   'P 1'
#
loop_
_entity.id
_entity.type
_entity.pdbx_description
1 polymer ?
#
loop_
_entity_poly.entity_id
_entity_poly.type
_entity_poly.pdbx_seq_one_letter_code
_entity_poly.pdbx_strand_id
1 'polypeptide(L)'
;MAFTLVFPTFTSAMTGYNGNVEPFVNATDSNYVPFGSFYYALYVIHDGWRIDREGEHIVIDSYGGKDVRRYGLDGKVANPSVFMGQELPPPVVNISTFYLNYQLAKKSVTRKITYYEKSKDDMRWAYGNSTYKWEDLEQRGRCQAVLDYQWGFSFIQLFMMVIILIIWTIGILVMWRRSQSTVKRRARKEVAGENKAILELSYTMRRQLSEHTREEGEDDSTITESVLSDRIKKDLQGGSISYLTPLLPNGDSTEKWTFLN
;
A
#
# COMPACT_ATOMS: atom_id res chain seq x y z
N MET A 1 5.65 6.02 23.90
CA MET A 1 6.82 5.13 23.99
C MET A 1 6.50 3.71 23.51
N ALA A 2 5.47 3.02 24.04
CA ALA A 2 5.11 1.68 23.53
C ALA A 2 4.73 1.66 22.04
N PHE A 3 3.91 2.63 21.59
CA PHE A 3 3.49 2.74 20.18
C PHE A 3 4.67 2.85 19.19
N THR A 4 5.66 3.68 19.50
CA THR A 4 6.87 3.89 18.68
C THR A 4 7.75 2.64 18.58
N LEU A 5 7.74 1.77 19.60
CA LEU A 5 8.51 0.52 19.59
C LEU A 5 7.82 -0.60 18.82
N VAL A 6 6.48 -0.60 18.79
CA VAL A 6 5.67 -1.65 18.13
C VAL A 6 5.46 -1.37 16.64
N PHE A 7 5.65 -0.12 16.20
CA PHE A 7 5.42 0.32 14.82
C PHE A 7 6.18 -0.51 13.75
N PRO A 8 7.50 -0.76 13.86
CA PRO A 8 8.23 -1.53 12.85
C PRO A 8 7.72 -2.97 12.69
N THR A 9 7.29 -3.59 13.80
CA THR A 9 6.74 -4.94 13.82
C THR A 9 5.41 -4.99 13.08
N PHE A 10 4.55 -4.00 13.30
CA PHE A 10 3.26 -3.90 12.59
C PHE A 10 3.46 -3.65 11.09
N THR A 11 4.37 -2.75 10.71
CA THR A 11 4.65 -2.46 9.30
C THR A 11 5.21 -3.68 8.58
N SER A 12 6.07 -4.46 9.24
CA SER A 12 6.62 -5.70 8.67
C SER A 12 5.56 -6.80 8.51
N ALA A 13 4.58 -6.88 9.43
CA ALA A 13 3.48 -7.82 9.34
C ALA A 13 2.44 -7.47 8.26
N MET A 14 2.38 -6.21 7.82
CA MET A 14 1.49 -5.76 6.74
C MET A 14 1.94 -6.17 5.35
N THR A 15 3.25 -6.35 5.18
CA THR A 15 3.82 -6.79 3.91
C THR A 15 3.81 -8.32 3.88
N GLY A 16 3.15 -8.88 2.88
CA GLY A 16 3.05 -10.33 2.71
C GLY A 16 3.24 -10.71 1.25
N TYR A 17 3.85 -11.87 1.04
CA TYR A 17 3.85 -12.52 -0.27
C TYR A 17 2.60 -13.36 -0.38
N ASN A 18 1.81 -13.12 -1.42
CA ASN A 18 0.79 -14.08 -1.83
C ASN A 18 1.27 -14.77 -3.10
N GLY A 19 1.27 -16.10 -3.11
CA GLY A 19 1.60 -16.87 -4.30
C GLY A 19 0.51 -16.68 -5.34
N ASN A 20 0.87 -16.42 -6.59
CA ASN A 20 -0.12 -16.40 -7.64
C ASN A 20 -0.62 -17.83 -7.86
N VAL A 21 -1.94 -17.98 -8.02
CA VAL A 21 -2.55 -19.30 -8.22
C VAL A 21 -3.13 -19.32 -9.63
N GLU A 22 -2.67 -20.28 -10.43
CA GLU A 22 -3.14 -20.46 -11.80
C GLU A 22 -3.81 -21.82 -11.97
N PRO A 23 -4.79 -21.93 -12.90
CA PRO A 23 -5.43 -23.19 -13.24
C PRO A 23 -4.52 -24.04 -14.13
N PHE A 24 -4.28 -25.28 -13.71
CA PHE A 24 -3.58 -26.31 -14.48
C PHE A 24 -4.52 -27.48 -14.77
N VAL A 25 -4.41 -28.06 -15.96
CA VAL A 25 -5.23 -29.19 -16.40
C VAL A 25 -4.33 -30.37 -16.75
N ASN A 26 -4.72 -31.57 -16.31
CA ASN A 26 -4.05 -32.81 -16.70
C ASN A 26 -4.40 -33.18 -18.15
N ALA A 27 -3.53 -32.81 -19.09
CA ALA A 27 -3.77 -32.95 -20.53
C ALA A 27 -3.31 -34.30 -21.10
N THR A 28 -2.36 -34.97 -20.47
CA THR A 28 -1.84 -36.30 -20.86
C THR A 28 -1.48 -37.00 -19.58
N ASP A 29 -1.81 -38.30 -19.41
CA ASP A 29 -1.72 -39.03 -18.14
C ASP A 29 -0.50 -38.64 -17.29
N SER A 30 -0.72 -37.73 -16.34
CA SER A 30 0.22 -37.16 -15.33
C SER A 30 0.97 -35.85 -15.66
N ASN A 31 0.75 -35.22 -16.82
CA ASN A 31 1.31 -33.92 -17.15
C ASN A 31 0.29 -32.77 -16.96
N TYR A 32 0.56 -31.91 -15.99
CA TYR A 32 -0.24 -30.72 -15.72
C TYR A 32 0.23 -29.55 -16.58
N VAL A 33 -0.69 -29.03 -17.39
CA VAL A 33 -0.42 -27.95 -18.31
C VAL A 33 -1.24 -26.72 -17.91
N PRO A 34 -0.69 -25.50 -17.95
CA PRO A 34 -1.48 -24.31 -17.70
C PRO A 34 -2.71 -24.27 -18.60
N PHE A 35 -3.88 -23.93 -18.05
CA PHE A 35 -5.10 -23.79 -18.84
C PHE A 35 -4.94 -22.73 -19.95
N GLY A 36 -4.11 -21.71 -19.73
CA GLY A 36 -3.77 -20.70 -20.75
C GLY A 36 -3.06 -21.26 -21.99
N SER A 37 -2.56 -22.49 -21.96
CA SER A 37 -1.97 -23.16 -23.13
C SER A 37 -3.01 -23.86 -24.02
N PHE A 38 -4.28 -23.89 -23.60
CA PHE A 38 -5.36 -24.47 -24.38
C PHE A 38 -5.97 -23.41 -25.29
N TYR A 39 -6.37 -23.83 -26.50
CA TYR A 39 -7.00 -22.95 -27.47
C TYR A 39 -8.39 -23.44 -27.85
N TYR A 40 -9.26 -22.56 -28.33
CA TYR A 40 -10.57 -22.97 -28.83
C TYR A 40 -10.44 -23.77 -30.13
N ALA A 41 -11.01 -24.97 -30.14
CA ALA A 41 -11.12 -25.81 -31.32
C ALA A 41 -12.47 -25.55 -32.00
N LEU A 42 -12.45 -24.73 -33.06
CA LEU A 42 -13.67 -24.35 -33.77
C LEU A 42 -14.12 -25.43 -34.75
N TYR A 43 -13.18 -26.00 -35.51
CA TYR A 43 -13.44 -27.00 -36.53
C TYR A 43 -12.22 -27.91 -36.76
N VAL A 44 -12.50 -29.08 -37.34
CA VAL A 44 -11.50 -30.09 -37.72
C VAL A 44 -11.60 -30.35 -39.22
N ILE A 45 -10.43 -30.55 -39.82
CA ILE A 45 -10.27 -30.96 -41.21
C ILE A 45 -9.95 -32.45 -41.20
N HIS A 46 -10.81 -33.26 -41.80
CA HIS A 46 -10.64 -34.72 -41.81
C HIS A 46 -9.65 -35.20 -42.88
N ASP A 47 -9.41 -34.40 -43.91
CA ASP A 47 -8.53 -34.69 -45.03
C ASP A 47 -7.19 -33.95 -44.92
N GLY A 48 -6.58 -34.00 -43.74
CA GLY A 48 -5.29 -33.35 -43.43
C GLY A 48 -4.16 -33.77 -44.36
N TRP A 49 -4.21 -34.98 -44.91
CA TRP A 49 -3.20 -35.46 -45.89
C TRP A 49 -3.13 -34.61 -47.17
N ARG A 50 -4.18 -33.84 -47.48
CA ARG A 50 -4.19 -32.95 -48.64
C ARG A 50 -3.41 -31.66 -48.39
N ILE A 51 -3.23 -31.29 -47.12
CA ILE A 51 -2.57 -30.05 -46.68
C ILE A 51 -1.21 -30.35 -46.01
N ASP A 52 -0.58 -31.47 -46.39
CA ASP A 52 0.68 -31.95 -45.81
C ASP A 52 0.64 -32.10 -44.28
N ARG A 53 -0.53 -32.47 -43.74
CA ARG A 53 -0.76 -32.82 -42.33
C ARG A 53 -1.17 -34.27 -42.20
N GLU A 54 -0.95 -34.85 -41.02
CA GLU A 54 -1.40 -36.22 -40.74
C GLU A 54 -2.90 -36.24 -40.45
N GLY A 55 -3.63 -37.15 -41.10
CA GLY A 55 -4.99 -37.54 -40.76
C GLY A 55 -5.93 -36.36 -40.50
N GLU A 56 -6.38 -36.23 -39.25
CA GLU A 56 -7.25 -35.13 -38.81
C GLU A 56 -6.44 -33.95 -38.31
N HIS A 57 -6.70 -32.77 -38.89
CA HIS A 57 -6.05 -31.53 -38.49
C HIS A 57 -7.03 -30.61 -37.75
N ILE A 58 -6.75 -30.36 -36.47
CA ILE A 58 -7.53 -29.41 -35.65
C ILE A 58 -7.04 -27.99 -35.97
N VAL A 59 -7.96 -27.15 -36.42
CA VAL A 59 -7.60 -25.76 -36.75
C VAL A 59 -7.80 -24.87 -35.53
N ILE A 60 -6.68 -24.34 -35.06
CA ILE A 60 -6.59 -23.40 -33.95
C ILE A 60 -6.53 -21.98 -34.54
N ASP A 61 -7.64 -21.49 -35.09
CA ASP A 61 -7.69 -20.16 -35.70
C ASP A 61 -8.43 -19.15 -34.81
N SER A 62 -7.71 -18.10 -34.39
CA SER A 62 -8.27 -16.93 -33.72
C SER A 62 -9.21 -16.11 -34.62
N TYR A 63 -9.16 -16.29 -35.95
CA TYR A 63 -9.92 -15.52 -36.93
C TYR A 63 -11.21 -16.17 -37.46
N GLY A 64 -11.77 -17.12 -36.70
CA GLY A 64 -13.20 -17.40 -36.72
C GLY A 64 -13.74 -17.92 -38.05
N GLY A 65 -13.43 -19.18 -38.38
CA GLY A 65 -14.20 -19.96 -39.36
C GLY A 65 -14.23 -19.40 -40.79
N LYS A 66 -13.19 -18.67 -41.21
CA LYS A 66 -13.09 -18.13 -42.59
C LYS A 66 -13.13 -19.25 -43.63
N ASP A 67 -12.46 -20.37 -43.36
CA ASP A 67 -12.42 -21.53 -44.26
C ASP A 67 -13.76 -22.25 -44.31
N VAL A 68 -14.43 -22.40 -43.17
CA VAL A 68 -15.81 -22.89 -43.09
C VAL A 68 -16.74 -22.03 -43.95
N ARG A 69 -16.58 -20.70 -43.92
CA ARG A 69 -17.39 -19.78 -44.74
C ARG A 69 -17.09 -19.90 -46.24
N ARG A 70 -15.83 -20.18 -46.60
CA ARG A 70 -15.37 -20.20 -48.00
C ARG A 70 -15.67 -21.54 -48.69
N TYR A 71 -15.47 -22.64 -47.98
CA TYR A 71 -15.55 -23.99 -48.53
C TYR A 71 -16.82 -24.74 -48.13
N GLY A 72 -17.43 -24.37 -47.00
CA GLY A 72 -18.57 -25.08 -46.44
C GLY A 72 -18.16 -26.28 -45.59
N LEU A 73 -19.13 -27.13 -45.27
CA LEU A 73 -18.94 -28.35 -44.49
C LEU A 73 -18.96 -29.60 -45.38
N ASP A 74 -18.49 -30.72 -44.85
CA ASP A 74 -18.54 -32.09 -45.43
C ASP A 74 -17.73 -32.34 -46.71
N GLY A 75 -17.03 -31.34 -47.27
CA GLY A 75 -16.16 -31.57 -48.44
C GLY A 75 -16.89 -32.00 -49.73
N LYS A 76 -18.20 -31.78 -49.86
CA LYS A 76 -19.01 -32.33 -50.99
C LYS A 76 -18.94 -31.52 -52.29
N VAL A 77 -18.36 -30.32 -52.26
CA VAL A 77 -18.34 -29.42 -53.42
C VAL A 77 -17.15 -29.74 -54.32
N ALA A 78 -17.38 -30.03 -55.60
CA ALA A 78 -16.33 -30.38 -56.57
C ALA A 78 -15.51 -29.18 -57.10
N ASN A 79 -15.25 -28.18 -56.25
CA ASN A 79 -14.42 -27.02 -56.59
C ASN A 79 -13.03 -27.17 -55.96
N PRO A 80 -11.99 -26.58 -56.57
CA PRO A 80 -10.69 -26.50 -55.93
C PRO A 80 -10.76 -25.60 -54.68
N SER A 81 -9.89 -25.86 -53.71
CA SER A 81 -9.79 -25.09 -52.47
C SER A 81 -8.37 -24.67 -52.19
N VAL A 82 -8.19 -23.52 -51.55
CA VAL A 82 -6.87 -23.02 -51.13
C VAL A 82 -6.80 -22.97 -49.62
N PHE A 83 -5.93 -23.77 -49.01
CA PHE A 83 -5.78 -23.83 -47.56
C PHE A 83 -4.32 -23.65 -47.18
N MET A 84 -4.03 -22.79 -46.20
CA MET A 84 -2.66 -22.44 -45.77
C MET A 84 -1.71 -22.03 -46.93
N GLY A 85 -2.24 -21.47 -48.02
CA GLY A 85 -1.46 -21.07 -49.19
C GLY A 85 -1.22 -22.18 -50.23
N GLN A 86 -1.69 -23.40 -49.98
CA GLN A 86 -1.60 -24.53 -50.91
C GLN A 86 -2.91 -24.67 -51.71
N GLU A 87 -2.80 -24.84 -53.02
CA GLU A 87 -3.95 -25.16 -53.88
C GLU A 87 -4.21 -26.66 -53.86
N LEU A 88 -5.46 -27.03 -53.61
CA LEU A 88 -5.90 -28.40 -53.46
C LEU A 88 -6.82 -28.78 -54.63
N PRO A 89 -6.59 -29.95 -55.25
CA PRO A 89 -7.46 -30.43 -56.33
C PRO A 89 -8.87 -30.71 -55.77
N PRO A 90 -9.95 -30.59 -56.56
CA PRO A 90 -11.30 -30.93 -56.11
C PRO A 90 -11.41 -32.34 -55.51
N PRO A 91 -12.34 -32.59 -54.57
CA PRO A 91 -13.36 -31.67 -54.03
C PRO A 91 -12.80 -30.72 -52.95
N VAL A 92 -13.58 -29.76 -52.46
CA VAL A 92 -13.14 -28.86 -51.37
C VAL A 92 -12.76 -29.64 -50.11
N VAL A 93 -11.94 -29.03 -49.24
CA VAL A 93 -11.54 -29.62 -47.95
C VAL A 93 -12.73 -30.11 -47.10
N ASN A 94 -12.56 -31.28 -46.47
CA ASN A 94 -13.58 -31.92 -45.65
C ASN A 94 -13.56 -31.38 -44.23
N ILE A 95 -14.41 -30.38 -43.97
CA ILE A 95 -14.49 -29.67 -42.70
C ILE A 95 -15.72 -30.11 -41.90
N SER A 96 -15.52 -30.41 -40.62
CA SER A 96 -16.61 -30.49 -39.63
C SER A 96 -16.35 -29.53 -38.46
N THR A 97 -17.41 -28.90 -37.94
CA THR A 97 -17.31 -27.91 -36.86
C THR A 97 -17.66 -28.52 -35.52
N PHE A 98 -16.97 -28.11 -34.45
CA PHE A 98 -17.37 -28.42 -33.07
C PHE A 98 -18.41 -27.42 -32.58
N TYR A 99 -18.14 -26.14 -32.77
CA TYR A 99 -19.05 -25.03 -32.45
C TYR A 99 -18.85 -23.91 -33.48
N LEU A 100 -19.95 -23.34 -33.98
CA LEU A 100 -19.92 -22.22 -34.92
C LEU A 100 -20.76 -21.07 -34.36
N ASN A 101 -20.14 -19.91 -34.16
CA ASN A 101 -20.86 -18.71 -33.74
C ASN A 101 -21.93 -18.35 -34.80
N TYR A 102 -23.14 -18.03 -34.34
CA TYR A 102 -24.28 -17.63 -35.17
C TYR A 102 -23.95 -16.57 -36.25
N GLN A 103 -23.06 -15.62 -35.95
CA GLN A 103 -22.65 -14.59 -36.92
C GLN A 103 -21.83 -15.16 -38.09
N LEU A 104 -21.04 -16.20 -37.84
CA LEU A 104 -20.30 -16.93 -38.86
C LEU A 104 -21.23 -17.84 -39.68
N ALA A 105 -22.17 -18.49 -38.98
CA ALA A 105 -23.20 -19.32 -39.59
C ALA A 105 -24.10 -18.56 -40.56
N LYS A 106 -24.54 -17.34 -40.20
CA LYS A 106 -25.46 -16.52 -41.01
C LYS A 106 -24.84 -16.03 -42.33
N LYS A 107 -23.51 -15.88 -42.39
CA LYS A 107 -22.79 -15.42 -43.59
C LYS A 107 -22.38 -16.55 -44.55
N SER A 108 -22.43 -17.81 -44.13
CA SER A 108 -22.12 -18.97 -44.99
C SER A 108 -23.33 -19.45 -45.82
N VAL A 109 -24.49 -18.79 -45.67
CA VAL A 109 -25.81 -19.12 -46.27
C VAL A 109 -25.91 -18.87 -47.79
N THR A 110 -24.79 -18.68 -48.49
CA THR A 110 -24.81 -18.61 -49.98
C THR A 110 -24.73 -20.00 -50.64
N ARG A 111 -24.40 -21.05 -49.89
CA ARG A 111 -24.58 -22.46 -50.29
C ARG A 111 -25.50 -23.10 -49.27
N LYS A 112 -26.37 -24.03 -49.67
CA LYS A 112 -27.21 -24.86 -48.76
C LYS A 112 -26.31 -25.67 -47.82
N ILE A 113 -25.73 -25.03 -46.83
CA ILE A 113 -25.03 -25.68 -45.73
C ILE A 113 -26.14 -25.97 -44.74
N THR A 114 -26.39 -27.26 -44.49
CA THR A 114 -27.27 -27.67 -43.40
C THR A 114 -26.61 -27.21 -42.11
N TYR A 115 -27.00 -26.04 -41.63
CA TYR A 115 -26.56 -25.54 -40.33
C TYR A 115 -27.25 -26.39 -39.28
N TYR A 116 -26.53 -27.37 -38.75
CA TYR A 116 -26.90 -27.98 -37.49
C TYR A 116 -26.45 -27.00 -36.41
N GLU A 117 -27.41 -26.38 -35.74
CA GLU A 117 -27.16 -25.51 -34.59
C GLU A 117 -26.51 -26.36 -33.49
N LYS A 118 -25.18 -26.42 -33.49
CA LYS A 118 -24.42 -27.08 -32.43
C LYS A 118 -24.49 -26.21 -31.19
N SER A 119 -24.83 -26.83 -30.06
CA SER A 119 -24.96 -26.15 -28.78
C SER A 119 -23.60 -25.57 -28.38
N LYS A 120 -23.61 -24.55 -27.53
CA LYS A 120 -22.39 -24.06 -26.86
C LYS A 120 -21.68 -25.20 -26.10
N ASP A 121 -22.43 -26.21 -25.69
CA ASP A 121 -21.92 -27.40 -24.98
C ASP A 121 -21.02 -28.30 -25.85
N ASP A 122 -21.10 -28.16 -27.17
CA ASP A 122 -20.23 -28.88 -28.11
C ASP A 122 -18.86 -28.19 -28.30
N MET A 123 -18.68 -27.00 -27.74
CA MET A 123 -17.41 -26.28 -27.83
C MET A 123 -16.28 -27.09 -27.20
N ARG A 124 -15.16 -27.18 -27.93
CA ARG A 124 -13.99 -27.93 -27.51
C ARG A 124 -12.78 -27.03 -27.33
N TRP A 125 -11.89 -27.44 -26.44
CA TRP A 125 -10.55 -26.88 -26.31
C TRP A 125 -9.54 -27.87 -26.86
N ALA A 126 -8.61 -27.39 -27.68
CA ALA A 126 -7.50 -28.16 -28.20
C ALA A 126 -6.24 -27.97 -27.37
N TYR A 127 -5.56 -29.08 -27.16
CA TYR A 127 -4.18 -29.10 -26.70
C TYR A 127 -3.44 -30.26 -27.40
N GLY A 128 -2.38 -29.93 -28.15
CA GLY A 128 -1.74 -30.88 -29.05
C GLY A 128 -2.71 -31.39 -30.12
N ASN A 129 -2.80 -32.71 -30.28
CA ASN A 129 -3.72 -33.38 -31.23
C ASN A 129 -5.05 -33.82 -30.59
N SER A 130 -5.31 -33.44 -29.34
CA SER A 130 -6.50 -33.86 -28.60
C SER A 130 -7.44 -32.69 -28.35
N THR A 131 -8.74 -32.99 -28.28
CA THR A 131 -9.79 -32.03 -27.95
C THR A 131 -10.53 -32.44 -26.68
N TYR A 132 -10.93 -31.45 -25.88
CA TYR A 132 -11.55 -31.64 -24.57
C TYR A 132 -12.85 -30.84 -24.47
N LYS A 133 -13.87 -31.39 -23.81
CA LYS A 133 -15.04 -30.61 -23.39
C LYS A 133 -14.72 -29.78 -22.16
N TRP A 134 -15.56 -28.78 -21.90
CA TRP A 134 -15.48 -28.02 -20.66
C TRP A 134 -15.56 -28.92 -19.42
N GLU A 135 -16.52 -29.85 -19.39
CA GLU A 135 -16.71 -30.79 -18.28
C GLU A 135 -15.45 -31.63 -18.01
N ASP A 136 -14.76 -32.08 -19.06
CA ASP A 136 -13.52 -32.85 -18.94
C ASP A 136 -12.39 -31.99 -18.34
N LEU A 137 -12.28 -30.73 -18.76
CA LEU A 137 -11.27 -29.80 -18.27
C LEU A 137 -11.51 -29.42 -16.81
N GLU A 138 -12.78 -29.22 -16.43
CA GLU A 138 -13.17 -28.89 -15.06
C GLU A 138 -12.87 -30.03 -14.10
N GLN A 139 -13.17 -31.28 -14.49
CA GLN A 139 -12.85 -32.46 -13.67
C GLN A 139 -11.34 -32.71 -13.54
N ARG A 140 -10.57 -32.39 -14.58
CA ARG A 140 -9.11 -32.58 -14.63
C ARG A 140 -8.32 -31.37 -14.12
N GLY A 141 -9.00 -30.25 -13.90
CA GLY A 141 -8.43 -28.97 -13.52
C GLY A 141 -8.11 -28.91 -12.03
N ARG A 142 -6.93 -28.38 -11.69
CA ARG A 142 -6.56 -28.02 -10.31
C ARG A 142 -5.82 -26.70 -10.30
N CYS A 143 -6.05 -25.92 -9.25
CA CYS A 143 -5.31 -24.69 -8.99
C CYS A 143 -3.94 -25.03 -8.38
N GLN A 144 -2.87 -24.51 -8.96
CA GLN A 144 -1.51 -24.68 -8.44
C GLN A 144 -0.85 -23.33 -8.21
N ALA A 145 -0.02 -23.24 -7.17
CA ALA A 145 0.77 -22.06 -6.91
C ALA A 145 1.91 -21.96 -7.92
N VAL A 146 2.02 -20.82 -8.58
CA VAL A 146 3.09 -20.51 -9.53
C VAL A 146 4.25 -19.84 -8.78
N LEU A 147 5.45 -19.90 -9.34
CA LEU A 147 6.64 -19.27 -8.74
C LEU A 147 6.53 -17.74 -8.66
N ASP A 148 5.62 -17.15 -9.44
CA ASP A 148 5.34 -15.73 -9.42
C ASP A 148 4.56 -15.34 -8.17
N TYR A 149 5.10 -14.36 -7.46
CA TYR A 149 4.53 -13.81 -6.25
C TYR A 149 4.01 -12.40 -6.51
N GLN A 150 2.89 -12.09 -5.87
CA GLN A 150 2.40 -10.73 -5.82
C GLN A 150 2.79 -10.12 -4.48
N TRP A 151 3.44 -8.96 -4.55
CA TRP A 151 3.67 -8.13 -3.38
C TRP A 151 2.33 -7.57 -2.91
N GLY A 152 1.80 -8.21 -1.87
CA GLY A 152 0.55 -7.83 -1.26
C GLY A 152 0.78 -6.95 -0.06
N PHE A 153 -0.15 -6.04 0.15
CA PHE A 153 -0.22 -5.26 1.36
C PHE A 153 -1.61 -5.42 1.97
N SER A 154 -1.66 -5.75 3.27
CA SER A 154 -2.92 -6.00 3.95
C SER A 154 -3.68 -4.69 4.18
N PHE A 155 -4.70 -4.45 3.36
CA PHE A 155 -5.55 -3.25 3.43
C PHE A 155 -6.20 -3.07 4.80
N ILE A 156 -6.69 -4.16 5.41
CA ILE A 156 -7.35 -4.13 6.73
C ILE A 156 -6.36 -3.70 7.82
N GLN A 157 -5.14 -4.24 7.78
CA GLN A 157 -4.13 -3.87 8.77
C GLN A 157 -3.72 -2.41 8.61
N LEU A 158 -3.58 -1.89 7.38
CA LEU A 158 -3.30 -0.47 7.14
C LEU A 158 -4.37 0.41 7.74
N PHE A 159 -5.62 0.07 7.46
CA PHE A 159 -6.75 0.84 7.95
C PHE A 159 -6.73 0.96 9.47
N MET A 160 -6.50 -0.15 10.18
CA MET A 160 -6.35 -0.17 11.64
C MET A 160 -5.19 0.70 12.11
N MET A 161 -4.06 0.64 11.41
CA MET A 161 -2.86 1.39 11.76
C MET A 161 -3.07 2.91 11.60
N VAL A 162 -3.70 3.33 10.51
CA VAL A 162 -4.05 4.74 10.26
C VAL A 162 -4.94 5.27 11.38
N ILE A 163 -5.93 4.48 11.84
CA ILE A 163 -6.77 4.87 12.99
C ILE A 163 -5.92 5.07 14.25
N ILE A 164 -5.00 4.16 14.56
CA ILE A 164 -4.14 4.27 15.74
C ILE A 164 -3.21 5.49 15.63
N LEU A 165 -2.67 5.80 14.44
CA LEU A 165 -1.90 7.03 14.22
C LEU A 165 -2.72 8.29 14.45
N ILE A 166 -3.97 8.32 13.99
CA ILE A 166 -4.85 9.46 14.21
C ILE A 166 -5.08 9.66 15.71
N ILE A 167 -5.37 8.58 16.45
CA ILE A 167 -5.53 8.65 17.91
C ILE A 167 -4.24 9.15 18.59
N TRP A 168 -3.08 8.63 18.17
CA TRP A 168 -1.78 9.02 18.73
C TRP A 168 -1.44 10.49 18.46
N THR A 169 -1.65 10.96 17.23
CA THR A 169 -1.42 12.37 16.86
C THR A 169 -2.35 13.32 17.61
N ILE A 170 -3.63 12.97 17.77
CA ILE A 170 -4.56 13.72 18.61
C ILE A 170 -4.05 13.75 20.07
N GLY A 171 -3.59 12.62 20.61
CA GLY A 171 -3.03 12.54 21.96
C GLY A 171 -1.84 13.47 22.17
N ILE A 172 -0.89 13.49 21.22
CA ILE A 172 0.26 14.42 21.26
C ILE A 172 -0.20 15.87 21.16
N LEU A 173 -1.15 16.20 20.29
CA LEU A 173 -1.68 17.56 20.16
C LEU A 173 -2.37 18.04 21.44
N VAL A 174 -3.12 17.17 22.13
CA VAL A 174 -3.74 17.46 23.42
C VAL A 174 -2.68 17.69 24.49
N MET A 175 -1.68 16.81 24.59
CA MET A 175 -0.56 16.99 25.53
C MET A 175 0.21 18.27 25.25
N TRP A 176 0.51 18.56 23.99
CA TRP A 176 1.19 19.77 23.55
C TRP A 176 0.40 21.03 23.92
N ARG A 177 -0.90 21.09 23.60
CA ARG A 177 -1.76 22.23 23.97
C ARG A 177 -1.84 22.40 25.47
N ARG A 178 -1.97 21.31 26.24
CA ARG A 178 -1.99 21.37 27.70
C ARG A 178 -0.66 21.87 28.25
N SER A 179 0.47 21.40 27.71
CA SER A 179 1.80 21.88 28.08
C SER A 179 1.94 23.37 27.79
N GLN A 180 1.62 23.81 26.58
CA GLN A 180 1.71 25.22 26.20
C GLN A 180 0.78 26.12 27.03
N SER A 181 -0.43 25.65 27.34
CA SER A 181 -1.35 26.35 28.23
C SER A 181 -0.80 26.42 29.66
N THR A 182 -0.21 25.33 30.16
CA THR A 182 0.41 25.28 31.49
C THR A 182 1.63 26.20 31.55
N VAL A 183 2.46 26.26 30.51
CA VAL A 183 3.58 27.21 30.41
C VAL A 183 3.08 28.65 30.35
N LYS A 184 2.01 28.95 29.60
CA LYS A 184 1.41 30.31 29.59
C LYS A 184 0.80 30.69 30.94
N ARG A 185 0.23 29.75 31.69
CA ARG A 185 -0.33 29.98 33.05
C ARG A 185 0.76 30.05 34.11
N ARG A 186 1.87 29.32 33.93
CA ARG A 186 3.06 29.31 34.77
C ARG A 186 4.12 30.32 34.34
N ALA A 187 3.88 31.05 33.24
CA ALA A 187 4.61 32.27 32.93
C ALA A 187 4.34 33.19 34.11
N ARG A 188 5.25 33.08 35.09
CA ARG A 188 5.45 34.02 36.18
C ARG A 188 5.18 35.39 35.57
N LYS A 189 4.38 36.24 36.24
CA LYS A 189 4.62 37.69 36.13
C LYS A 189 6.13 37.81 36.24
N GLU A 190 6.78 38.24 35.16
CA GLU A 190 8.23 38.18 34.98
C GLU A 190 8.90 38.44 36.33
N VAL A 191 9.51 37.39 36.91
CA VAL A 191 10.54 37.63 37.92
C VAL A 191 11.56 38.40 37.13
N ALA A 192 11.62 39.69 37.45
CA ALA A 192 12.13 40.79 36.66
C ALA A 192 13.04 40.37 35.50
N GLY A 193 12.64 40.65 34.24
CA GLY A 193 13.54 40.45 33.09
C GLY A 193 14.90 41.12 33.33
N GLU A 194 15.96 40.69 32.63
CA GLU A 194 17.36 41.02 32.95
C GLU A 194 17.57 42.49 33.38
N ASN A 195 17.05 43.45 32.60
CA ASN A 195 17.15 44.88 32.89
C ASN A 195 16.40 45.31 34.16
N LYS A 196 15.22 44.74 34.42
CA LYS A 196 14.43 45.04 35.62
C LYS A 196 15.07 44.41 36.86
N ALA A 197 15.69 43.24 36.74
CA ALA A 197 16.40 42.61 37.85
C ALA A 197 17.62 43.44 38.26
N ILE A 198 18.36 43.99 37.29
CA ILE A 198 19.48 44.90 37.55
C ILE A 198 19.00 46.16 38.27
N LEU A 199 17.90 46.77 37.82
CA LEU A 199 17.33 47.96 38.45
C LEU A 199 16.86 47.67 39.88
N GLU A 200 16.16 46.56 40.12
CA GLU A 200 15.73 46.14 41.46
C GLU A 200 16.92 45.82 42.37
N LEU A 201 17.99 45.21 41.84
CA LEU A 201 19.22 44.94 42.59
C LEU A 201 19.89 46.24 43.02
N SER A 202 20.05 47.18 42.09
CA SER A 202 20.67 48.48 42.38
C SER A 202 19.88 49.26 43.42
N TYR A 203 18.55 49.20 43.36
CA TYR A 203 17.66 49.84 44.33
C TYR A 203 17.77 49.19 45.71
N THR A 204 17.78 47.86 45.78
CA THR A 204 17.89 47.12 47.06
C THR A 204 19.26 47.30 47.70
N MET A 205 20.36 47.23 46.92
CA MET A 205 21.71 47.52 47.40
C MET A 205 21.82 48.94 48.00
N ARG A 206 21.29 49.95 47.30
CA ARG A 206 21.27 51.33 47.78
C ARG A 206 20.50 51.46 49.10
N ARG A 207 19.35 50.79 49.19
CA ARG A 207 18.54 50.80 50.41
C ARG A 207 19.24 50.12 51.57
N GLN A 208 19.78 48.92 51.37
CA GLN A 208 20.48 48.16 52.42
C GLN A 208 21.72 48.91 52.91
N LEU A 209 22.46 49.55 52.01
CA LEU A 209 23.59 50.40 52.38
C LEU A 209 23.13 51.59 53.22
N SER A 210 22.06 52.29 52.80
CA SER A 210 21.53 53.43 53.56
C SER A 210 20.97 53.07 54.94
N GLU A 211 20.43 51.85 55.10
CA GLU A 211 19.98 51.33 56.40
C GLU A 211 21.19 51.10 57.33
N HIS A 212 22.26 50.46 56.84
CA HIS A 212 23.49 50.27 57.62
C HIS A 212 24.22 51.57 57.97
N THR A 213 24.34 52.52 57.02
CA THR A 213 25.01 53.81 57.28
C THR A 213 24.24 54.63 58.33
N ARG A 214 22.90 54.55 58.36
CA ARG A 214 22.06 55.22 59.38
C ARG A 214 22.21 54.62 60.78
N GLU A 215 22.46 53.32 60.89
CA GLU A 215 22.73 52.65 62.17
C GLU A 215 24.08 53.06 62.76
N GLU A 216 25.06 53.37 61.90
CA GLU A 216 26.41 53.80 62.30
C GLU A 216 26.55 55.32 62.53
N GLY A 217 25.54 56.12 62.19
CA GLY A 217 25.54 57.58 62.41
C GLY A 217 26.42 58.38 61.44
N GLU A 218 26.78 57.79 60.29
CA GLU A 218 27.65 58.37 59.27
C GLU A 218 26.81 58.97 58.11
N ASP A 219 27.30 60.01 57.42
CA ASP A 219 26.57 60.67 56.32
C ASP A 219 26.93 60.06 54.96
N ASP A 220 25.92 59.56 54.26
CA ASP A 220 25.98 58.83 52.98
C ASP A 220 26.69 59.63 51.86
N SER A 221 26.75 60.96 52.00
CA SER A 221 27.28 61.88 50.99
C SER A 221 28.82 61.98 50.95
N THR A 222 29.53 61.38 51.90
CA THR A 222 31.00 61.52 52.05
C THR A 222 31.80 60.23 51.84
N ILE A 223 31.13 59.15 51.43
CA ILE A 223 31.76 57.83 51.27
C ILE A 223 32.67 57.84 50.02
N THR A 224 33.95 57.51 50.20
CA THR A 224 34.91 57.33 49.10
C THR A 224 34.72 55.97 48.43
N GLU A 225 34.97 55.87 47.13
CA GLU A 225 34.76 54.64 46.33
C GLU A 225 35.46 53.39 46.91
N SER A 226 36.64 53.55 47.53
CA SER A 226 37.34 52.44 48.19
C SER A 226 36.57 51.90 49.40
N VAL A 227 36.01 52.79 50.23
CA VAL A 227 35.20 52.44 51.40
C VAL A 227 33.88 51.82 50.95
N LEU A 228 33.30 52.32 49.86
CA LEU A 228 32.08 51.78 49.27
C LEU A 228 32.27 50.33 48.78
N SER A 229 33.36 50.08 48.04
CA SER A 229 33.67 48.74 47.52
C SER A 229 33.87 47.71 48.65
N ASP A 230 34.57 48.11 49.71
CA ASP A 230 34.80 47.26 50.87
C ASP A 230 33.49 46.94 51.63
N ARG A 231 32.61 47.93 51.83
CA ARG A 231 31.30 47.73 52.47
C ARG A 231 30.37 46.82 51.65
N ILE A 232 30.31 47.02 50.33
CA ILE A 232 29.50 46.15 49.45
C ILE A 232 29.96 44.68 49.53
N LYS A 233 31.27 44.46 49.64
CA LYS A 233 31.82 43.10 49.71
C LYS A 233 31.68 42.48 51.10
N LYS A 234 31.91 43.26 52.16
CA LYS A 234 31.94 42.78 53.54
C LYS A 234 30.54 42.64 54.13
N ASP A 235 29.70 43.66 53.94
CA ASP A 235 28.41 43.77 54.63
C ASP A 235 27.27 43.24 53.76
N LEU A 236 27.32 43.52 52.45
CA LEU A 236 26.25 43.14 51.51
C LEU A 236 26.55 41.85 50.74
N GLN A 237 27.79 41.35 50.72
CA GLN A 237 28.24 40.21 49.92
C GLN A 237 27.81 40.28 48.43
N GLY A 238 27.77 41.49 47.86
CA GLY A 238 27.29 41.71 46.49
C GLY A 238 25.77 41.81 46.34
N GLY A 239 25.03 41.99 47.44
CA GLY A 239 23.59 42.28 47.46
C GLY A 239 22.71 41.06 47.16
N SER A 240 21.53 40.98 47.77
CA SER A 240 20.57 39.91 47.51
C SER A 240 19.17 40.45 47.30
N ILE A 241 18.48 39.97 46.26
CA ILE A 241 17.06 40.21 46.07
C ILE A 241 16.29 38.98 46.56
N SER A 242 15.44 39.17 47.57
CA SER A 242 14.47 38.15 47.99
C SER A 242 13.10 38.47 47.41
N TYR A 243 12.58 37.57 46.57
CA TYR A 243 11.19 37.65 46.13
C TYR A 243 10.30 36.88 47.11
N LEU A 244 9.17 37.48 47.51
CA LEU A 244 8.11 36.71 48.16
C LEU A 244 7.58 35.70 47.14
N THR A 245 7.83 34.41 47.36
CA THR A 245 7.21 33.34 46.58
C THR A 245 5.69 33.43 46.77
N PRO A 246 4.90 33.75 45.73
CA PRO A 246 3.46 33.66 45.86
C PRO A 246 3.12 32.19 46.06
N LEU A 247 2.48 31.89 47.19
CA LEU A 247 1.89 30.58 47.42
C LEU A 247 0.91 30.32 46.26
N LEU A 248 0.97 29.12 45.69
CA LEU A 248 0.02 28.67 44.67
C LEU A 248 -1.40 28.89 45.24
N PRO A 249 -2.35 29.42 44.44
CA PRO A 249 -3.71 29.71 44.92
C PRO A 249 -4.44 28.46 45.44
N ASN A 250 -3.97 27.26 45.06
CA ASN A 250 -4.29 26.01 45.73
C ASN A 250 -2.99 25.52 46.37
N GLY A 251 -2.95 25.45 47.70
CA GLY A 251 -1.79 25.12 48.53
C GLY A 251 -1.26 23.70 48.38
N ASP A 252 -0.99 23.26 47.15
CA ASP A 252 -0.21 22.06 46.90
C ASP A 252 1.24 22.36 47.33
N SER A 253 1.67 21.67 48.39
CA SER A 253 3.05 21.69 48.85
C SER A 253 3.98 21.32 47.70
N THR A 254 4.85 22.24 47.31
CA THR A 254 5.96 21.92 46.41
C THR A 254 6.83 20.86 47.09
N GLU A 255 6.85 19.64 46.53
CA GLU A 255 7.81 18.62 46.94
C GLU A 255 9.23 19.21 46.90
N LYS A 256 9.93 19.09 48.02
CA LYS A 256 11.35 19.42 48.11
C LYS A 256 12.11 18.45 47.21
N TRP A 257 12.55 18.95 46.06
CA TRP A 257 13.57 18.27 45.26
C TRP A 257 14.91 18.40 45.99
N THR A 258 15.26 17.39 46.78
CA THR A 258 16.62 17.22 47.27
C THR A 258 17.46 16.66 46.13
N PHE A 259 18.32 17.51 45.55
CA PHE A 259 19.45 17.02 44.77
C PHE A 259 20.37 16.29 45.74
N LEU A 260 20.43 14.96 45.61
CA LEU A 260 21.47 14.15 46.24
C LEU A 260 22.79 14.48 45.54
N ASN A 261 23.76 14.95 46.32
CA ASN A 261 25.18 14.87 45.97
C ASN A 261 25.61 13.41 45.85
#